data_AF-A0A958XRE6-F1
#
_entry.id   AF-A0A958XRE6-F1
#
_cell.length_a   1.000
_cell.length_b   1.000
_cell.length_c   1.000
_cell.angle_alpha   90.00
_cell.angle_beta   90.00
_cell.angle_gamma   90.00
#
_symmetry.space_group_name_H-M   'P 1'
#
loop_
_entity.id
_entity.type
_entity.pdbx_description
1 polymer ?
#
loop_
_entity_poly.entity_id
_entity_poly.type
_entity_poly.pdbx_seq_one_letter_code
_entity_poly.pdbx_strand_id
1 'polypeptide(L)'
;MEQKTKSTIDVQAITDGLQQLADVSLSALRSSVESGIRNMGEMNRIMQGMGAGVPGRKKHSDCCPPEHECPPHCLLHLTRKAYAGESVKIPFAIKNTCHGPKHYRVGVRPLKDAQGNPAPSQPVLDKTEVDLDSGESIAVMMVIDLTNFSAGQSYSAEIVIREKDINQNICFTLYVEGYSNIPVARPLEEKKYLVHWQGWQSHFYCEPVKKVIDVKT
;
A
#
# COMPACT_ATOMS: atom_id res chain seq x y z
N MET A 1 -71.82 32.53 32.16
CA MET A 1 -71.47 31.84 33.43
C MET A 1 -70.37 30.85 33.12
N GLU A 2 -69.16 31.15 33.57
CA GLU A 2 -68.01 30.24 33.58
C GLU A 2 -68.26 29.07 34.55
N GLN A 3 -67.76 27.89 34.19
CA GLN A 3 -67.14 27.01 35.18
C GLN A 3 -65.98 26.26 34.52
N LYS A 4 -64.78 26.54 35.03
CA LYS A 4 -63.47 26.01 34.66
C LYS A 4 -63.10 24.99 35.73
N THR A 5 -62.96 23.71 35.38
CA THR A 5 -62.35 22.70 36.27
C THR A 5 -60.97 22.35 35.71
N LYS A 6 -59.93 22.88 36.38
CA LYS A 6 -58.52 22.53 36.15
C LYS A 6 -58.26 21.15 36.77
N SER A 7 -57.87 20.20 35.92
CA SER A 7 -57.17 18.98 36.34
C SER A 7 -55.75 19.37 36.77
N THR A 8 -55.46 19.25 38.06
CA THR A 8 -54.11 19.36 38.61
C THR A 8 -53.56 17.94 38.63
N ILE A 9 -52.75 17.60 37.62
CA ILE A 9 -52.00 16.35 37.60
C ILE A 9 -50.92 16.48 38.68
N ASP A 10 -50.98 15.58 39.65
CA ASP A 10 -50.16 15.58 40.86
C ASP A 10 -48.72 15.16 40.53
N VAL A 11 -47.89 16.17 40.21
CA VAL A 11 -46.46 16.04 39.91
C VAL A 11 -45.70 15.40 41.08
N GLN A 12 -46.25 15.48 42.30
CA GLN A 12 -45.67 14.87 43.51
C GLN A 12 -45.66 13.34 43.40
N ALA A 13 -46.78 12.73 42.97
CA ALA A 13 -46.90 11.27 42.85
C ALA A 13 -45.95 10.67 41.79
N ILE A 14 -45.65 11.43 40.73
CA ILE A 14 -44.71 11.02 39.67
C ILE A 14 -43.26 11.12 40.18
N THR A 15 -42.96 12.14 41.00
CA THR A 15 -41.63 12.34 41.56
C THR A 15 -41.31 11.28 42.62
N ASP A 16 -42.28 10.94 43.47
CA ASP A 16 -42.14 9.90 44.49
C ASP A 16 -41.94 8.50 43.88
N GLY A 17 -42.58 8.22 42.75
CA GLY A 17 -42.39 6.97 41.99
C GLY A 17 -40.99 6.83 41.39
N LEU A 18 -40.40 7.93 40.90
CA LEU A 18 -39.02 7.96 40.41
C LEU A 18 -38.00 7.78 41.55
N GLN A 19 -38.27 8.37 42.72
CA GLN A 19 -37.43 8.23 43.90
C GLN A 19 -37.39 6.77 44.39
N GLN A 20 -38.56 6.10 44.46
CA GLN A 20 -38.63 4.69 44.87
C GLN A 20 -37.91 3.74 43.91
N LEU A 21 -37.95 4.00 42.60
CA LEU A 21 -37.22 3.20 41.61
C LEU A 21 -35.70 3.37 41.74
N ALA A 22 -35.22 4.57 42.08
CA ALA A 22 -33.80 4.82 42.32
C ALA A 22 -33.31 4.09 43.59
N ASP A 23 -34.10 4.06 44.66
CA ASP A 23 -33.75 3.39 45.91
C ASP A 23 -33.74 1.86 45.79
N VAL A 24 -34.65 1.28 44.99
CA VAL A 24 -34.65 -0.16 44.68
C VAL A 24 -33.45 -0.54 43.82
N SER A 25 -33.02 0.32 42.88
CA SER A 25 -31.84 0.08 42.05
C SER A 25 -30.54 0.14 42.88
N LEU A 26 -30.42 1.11 43.78
CA LEU A 26 -29.24 1.26 44.66
C LEU A 26 -29.11 0.16 45.69
N SER A 27 -30.23 -0.31 46.26
CA SER A 27 -30.23 -1.44 47.21
C SER A 27 -29.90 -2.77 46.52
N ALA A 28 -30.40 -3.01 45.30
CA ALA A 28 -30.03 -4.16 44.49
C ALA A 28 -28.53 -4.16 44.12
N LEU A 29 -27.99 -3.01 43.71
CA LEU A 29 -26.56 -2.85 43.42
C LEU A 29 -25.69 -3.07 44.66
N ARG A 30 -26.10 -2.57 45.84
CA ARG A 30 -25.38 -2.85 47.10
C ARG A 30 -25.36 -4.34 47.44
N SER A 31 -26.49 -5.04 47.32
CA SER A 31 -26.55 -6.48 47.61
C SER A 31 -25.67 -7.31 46.66
N SER A 32 -25.59 -6.94 45.38
CA SER A 32 -24.71 -7.59 44.41
C SER A 32 -23.22 -7.28 44.62
N VAL A 33 -22.89 -6.06 45.06
CA VAL A 33 -21.52 -5.68 45.41
C VAL A 33 -21.06 -6.36 46.70
N GLU A 34 -21.93 -6.48 47.71
CA GLU A 34 -21.60 -7.16 48.97
C GLU A 34 -21.47 -8.69 48.81
N SER A 35 -22.28 -9.32 47.95
CA SER A 35 -22.08 -10.72 47.55
C SER A 35 -20.84 -10.92 46.68
N GLY A 36 -20.43 -9.93 45.88
CA GLY A 36 -19.19 -9.96 45.09
C GLY A 36 -17.92 -9.85 45.93
N ILE A 37 -17.92 -9.03 46.98
CA ILE A 37 -16.75 -8.81 47.84
C ILE A 37 -16.49 -10.02 48.75
N ARG A 38 -17.53 -10.75 49.19
CA ARG A 38 -17.34 -11.98 49.98
C ARG A 38 -16.82 -13.18 49.19
N ASN A 39 -17.05 -13.24 47.87
CA ASN A 39 -16.53 -14.32 47.02
C ASN A 39 -15.09 -14.08 46.51
N MET A 40 -14.60 -12.84 46.53
CA MET A 40 -13.25 -12.51 46.04
C MET A 40 -12.13 -12.89 47.03
N GLY A 41 -12.43 -12.98 48.33
CA GLY A 41 -11.47 -13.33 49.38
C GLY A 41 -11.04 -14.81 49.36
N GLU A 42 -11.95 -15.73 49.01
CA GLU A 42 -11.63 -17.16 48.92
C GLU A 42 -10.97 -17.55 47.59
N MET A 43 -11.27 -16.86 46.50
CA MET A 43 -10.66 -17.15 45.19
C MET A 43 -9.18 -16.73 45.10
N ASN A 44 -8.77 -15.69 45.82
CA ASN A 44 -7.37 -15.25 45.90
C ASN A 44 -6.48 -16.25 46.66
N ARG A 45 -7.07 -17.05 47.57
CA ARG A 45 -6.36 -18.10 48.31
C ARG A 45 -6.16 -19.38 47.50
N ILE A 46 -7.08 -19.69 46.58
CA ILE A 46 -6.98 -20.88 45.72
C ILE A 46 -6.02 -20.64 44.54
N MET A 47 -5.87 -19.40 44.05
CA MET A 47 -4.93 -19.10 42.94
C MET A 47 -3.45 -18.96 43.36
N GLN A 48 -3.13 -18.65 44.62
CA GLN A 48 -1.73 -18.61 45.08
C GLN A 48 -1.13 -20.00 45.36
N GLY A 49 -1.96 -21.07 45.36
CA GLY A 49 -1.53 -22.45 45.57
C GLY A 49 -1.23 -23.25 44.29
N MET A 50 -1.56 -22.71 43.10
CA MET A 50 -1.29 -23.37 41.82
C MET A 50 -0.27 -22.58 41.03
N GLY A 51 0.99 -22.75 41.42
CA GLY A 51 2.14 -22.43 40.57
C GLY A 51 2.09 -23.27 39.30
N ALA A 52 1.56 -22.69 38.23
CA ALA A 52 1.90 -22.99 36.84
C ALA A 52 1.34 -21.85 36.00
N GLY A 53 2.23 -21.00 35.48
CA GLY A 53 1.86 -19.93 34.56
C GLY A 53 1.07 -20.50 33.38
N VAL A 54 -0.21 -20.14 33.29
CA VAL A 54 -1.00 -20.36 32.08
C VAL A 54 -0.41 -19.44 31.01
N PRO A 55 0.15 -19.96 29.91
CA PRO A 55 0.63 -19.11 28.84
C PRO A 55 -0.59 -18.44 28.23
N GLY A 56 -0.69 -17.12 28.40
CA GLY A 56 -1.67 -16.32 27.71
C GLY A 56 -1.58 -16.62 26.22
N ARG A 57 -2.67 -17.15 25.64
CA ARG A 57 -2.84 -17.17 24.18
C ARG A 57 -2.69 -15.73 23.73
N LYS A 58 -1.55 -15.41 23.11
CA LYS A 58 -1.33 -14.14 22.43
C LYS A 58 -2.51 -13.96 21.48
N LYS A 59 -3.28 -12.87 21.61
CA LYS A 59 -4.20 -12.45 20.55
C LYS A 59 -3.37 -12.44 19.27
N HIS A 60 -3.67 -13.33 18.32
CA HIS A 60 -3.07 -13.25 17.01
C HIS A 60 -3.39 -11.85 16.49
N SER A 61 -2.35 -11.03 16.27
CA SER A 61 -2.56 -9.77 15.59
C SER A 61 -3.02 -10.10 14.18
N ASP A 62 -4.09 -9.48 13.71
CA ASP A 62 -4.71 -9.72 12.38
C ASP A 62 -3.74 -9.50 11.19
N CYS A 63 -2.50 -9.07 11.45
CA CYS A 63 -1.42 -8.89 10.49
C CYS A 63 -0.37 -10.00 10.47
N CYS A 64 -0.53 -11.07 11.27
CA CYS A 64 0.40 -12.18 11.22
C CYS A 64 0.15 -13.01 9.94
N PRO A 65 1.21 -13.38 9.19
CA PRO A 65 1.07 -14.31 8.09
C PRO A 65 0.47 -15.63 8.59
N PRO A 66 -0.35 -16.32 7.77
CA PRO A 66 -0.98 -17.58 8.16
C PRO A 66 0.07 -18.60 8.62
N GLU A 67 -0.12 -19.17 9.81
CA GLU A 67 0.89 -20.02 10.48
C GLU A 67 1.21 -21.32 9.74
N HIS A 68 0.37 -21.71 8.78
CA HIS A 68 0.46 -22.96 8.04
C HIS A 68 0.88 -22.79 6.58
N GLU A 69 1.09 -21.56 6.12
CA GLU A 69 1.50 -21.28 4.75
C GLU A 69 2.86 -20.58 4.75
N CYS A 70 3.80 -21.11 3.97
CA CYS A 70 5.06 -20.43 3.75
C CYS A 70 4.79 -19.10 3.03
N PRO A 71 5.27 -17.96 3.56
CA PRO A 71 5.12 -16.69 2.88
C PRO A 71 5.77 -16.76 1.49
N PRO A 72 5.21 -16.06 0.49
CA PRO A 72 5.79 -16.05 -0.84
C PRO A 72 7.21 -15.46 -0.80
N HIS A 73 8.10 -15.95 -1.67
CA HIS A 73 9.46 -15.44 -1.79
C HIS A 73 9.49 -13.92 -2.05
N CYS A 74 8.55 -13.44 -2.87
CA CYS A 74 8.37 -12.03 -3.18
C CYS A 74 6.89 -11.64 -3.08
N LEU A 75 6.63 -10.48 -2.48
CA LEU A 75 5.29 -9.89 -2.37
C LEU A 75 4.74 -9.47 -3.73
N LEU A 76 5.62 -8.97 -4.61
CA LEU A 76 5.30 -8.57 -5.97
C LEU A 76 6.54 -8.63 -6.87
N HIS A 77 6.32 -8.59 -8.18
CA HIS A 77 7.35 -8.57 -9.20
C HIS A 77 7.28 -7.25 -9.99
N LEU A 78 8.40 -6.53 -10.03
CA LEU A 78 8.57 -5.33 -10.83
C LEU A 78 9.42 -5.65 -12.06
N THR A 79 8.88 -5.36 -13.23
CA THR A 79 9.59 -5.55 -14.50
C THR A 79 9.71 -4.23 -15.23
N ARG A 80 10.94 -3.86 -15.61
CA ARG A 80 11.22 -2.65 -16.39
C ARG A 80 12.03 -2.97 -17.64
N LYS A 81 11.61 -2.40 -18.77
CA LYS A 81 12.41 -2.34 -20.00
C LYS A 81 12.91 -0.91 -20.20
N ALA A 82 14.17 -0.75 -20.58
CA ALA A 82 14.82 0.55 -20.76
C ALA A 82 15.98 0.44 -21.74
N TYR A 83 16.40 1.55 -22.34
CA TYR A 83 17.54 1.54 -23.25
C TYR A 83 18.87 1.72 -22.50
N ALA A 84 19.93 1.13 -23.01
CA ALA A 84 21.29 1.39 -22.53
C ALA A 84 21.60 2.90 -22.64
N GLY A 85 22.12 3.54 -21.60
CA GLY A 85 22.36 4.99 -21.59
C GLY A 85 21.27 5.84 -20.94
N GLU A 86 20.10 5.28 -20.63
CA GLU A 86 19.02 6.03 -19.98
C GLU A 86 19.18 6.09 -18.46
N SER A 87 18.53 7.08 -17.82
CA SER A 87 18.28 7.05 -16.38
C SER A 87 16.81 6.73 -16.14
N VAL A 88 16.53 5.63 -15.43
CA VAL A 88 15.17 5.17 -15.18
C VAL A 88 14.75 5.40 -13.74
N LYS A 89 13.49 5.82 -13.57
CA LYS A 89 12.82 5.95 -12.28
C LYS A 89 11.68 4.95 -12.20
N ILE A 90 11.65 4.15 -11.14
CA ILE A 90 10.72 3.05 -10.95
C ILE A 90 9.98 3.27 -9.62
N PRO A 91 8.71 3.73 -9.66
CA PRO A 91 7.91 3.88 -8.46
C PRO A 91 7.37 2.54 -7.97
N PHE A 92 7.29 2.38 -6.65
CA PHE A 92 6.45 1.37 -5.99
C PHE A 92 5.88 1.93 -4.69
N ALA A 93 4.75 1.40 -4.24
CA ALA A 93 4.09 1.87 -3.03
C ALA A 93 4.20 0.82 -1.91
N ILE A 94 4.44 1.30 -0.69
CA ILE A 94 4.34 0.50 0.53
C ILE A 94 3.08 0.97 1.26
N LYS A 95 2.23 0.03 1.67
CA LYS A 95 0.99 0.29 2.39
C LYS A 95 0.99 -0.44 3.73
N ASN A 96 0.64 0.27 4.79
CA ASN A 96 0.38 -0.35 6.08
C ASN A 96 -1.08 -0.81 6.14
N THR A 97 -1.30 -2.12 6.05
CA THR A 97 -2.64 -2.71 6.17
C THR A 97 -3.02 -3.08 7.61
N CYS A 98 -2.17 -2.77 8.59
CA CYS A 98 -2.39 -3.09 9.99
C CYS A 98 -3.12 -1.99 10.75
N HIS A 99 -3.75 -2.36 11.87
CA HIS A 99 -4.52 -1.45 12.74
C HIS A 99 -3.66 -0.49 13.59
N GLY A 100 -2.35 -0.43 13.40
CA GLY A 100 -1.46 0.44 14.17
C GLY A 100 -0.27 0.94 13.34
N PRO A 101 0.44 1.96 13.81
CA PRO A 101 1.56 2.54 13.09
C PRO A 101 2.71 1.54 12.93
N LYS A 102 3.40 1.62 11.80
CA LYS A 102 4.49 0.74 11.43
C LYS A 102 5.67 1.54 10.89
N HIS A 103 6.86 1.11 11.29
CA HIS A 103 8.12 1.61 10.77
C HIS A 103 8.74 0.56 9.85
N TYR A 104 8.99 0.93 8.60
CA TYR A 104 9.61 0.07 7.61
C TYR A 104 10.97 0.62 7.18
N ARG A 105 11.97 -0.24 7.13
CA ARG A 105 13.24 0.03 6.46
C ARG A 105 13.22 -0.58 5.07
N VAL A 106 13.65 0.19 4.07
CA VAL A 106 13.63 -0.20 2.66
C VAL A 106 15.06 -0.17 2.15
N GLY A 107 15.50 -1.27 1.57
CA GLY A 107 16.83 -1.40 0.96
C GLY A 107 16.76 -2.15 -0.37
N VAL A 108 17.82 -2.08 -1.15
CA VAL A 108 17.95 -2.84 -2.40
C VAL A 108 19.21 -3.70 -2.33
N ARG A 109 19.06 -4.99 -2.61
CA ARG A 109 20.22 -5.89 -2.78
C ARG A 109 20.94 -5.57 -4.08
N PRO A 110 22.23 -5.94 -4.21
CA PRO A 110 22.99 -5.66 -5.42
C PRO A 110 22.27 -6.17 -6.67
N LEU A 111 22.11 -5.29 -7.64
CA LEU A 111 21.62 -5.60 -8.98
C LEU A 111 22.68 -6.42 -9.69
N LYS A 112 22.29 -7.59 -10.21
CA LYS A 112 23.20 -8.56 -10.81
C LYS A 112 22.71 -9.03 -12.17
N ASP A 113 23.63 -9.41 -13.04
CA ASP A 113 23.31 -10.08 -14.30
C ASP A 113 22.93 -11.56 -14.08
N ALA A 114 22.58 -12.27 -15.16
CA ALA A 114 22.22 -13.69 -15.12
C ALA A 114 23.37 -14.60 -14.64
N GLN A 115 24.61 -14.14 -14.71
CA GLN A 115 25.81 -14.84 -14.26
C GLN A 115 26.16 -14.49 -12.79
N GLY A 116 25.42 -13.58 -12.16
CA GLY A 116 25.62 -13.15 -10.78
C GLY A 116 26.65 -12.03 -10.60
N ASN A 117 27.18 -11.46 -11.68
CA ASN A 117 28.10 -10.33 -11.59
C ASN A 117 27.33 -9.05 -11.24
N PRO A 118 27.93 -8.14 -10.43
CA PRO A 118 27.30 -6.87 -10.13
C PRO A 118 27.12 -6.03 -11.40
N ALA A 119 25.95 -5.40 -11.50
CA ALA A 119 25.66 -4.46 -12.56
C ALA A 119 26.62 -3.24 -12.50
N PRO A 120 26.90 -2.57 -13.64
CA PRO A 120 27.81 -1.43 -13.71
C PRO A 120 27.43 -0.26 -12.81
N SER A 121 26.14 -0.07 -12.56
CA SER A 121 25.62 0.85 -11.55
C SER A 121 24.60 0.12 -10.67
N GLN A 122 24.41 0.62 -9.46
CA GLN A 122 23.48 0.05 -8.49
C GLN A 122 22.25 0.94 -8.31
N PRO A 123 21.06 0.35 -8.06
CA PRO A 123 19.86 1.13 -7.81
C PRO A 123 19.96 1.96 -6.53
N VAL A 124 19.41 3.17 -6.57
CA VAL A 124 19.33 4.06 -5.40
C VAL A 124 17.87 4.35 -5.09
N LEU A 125 17.49 4.21 -3.83
CA LEU A 125 16.16 4.58 -3.36
C LEU A 125 16.15 6.04 -2.90
N ASP A 126 15.06 6.75 -3.17
CA ASP A 126 14.82 8.09 -2.63
C ASP A 126 14.49 8.08 -1.12
N LYS A 127 13.99 6.93 -0.61
CA LYS A 127 13.62 6.70 0.79
C LYS A 127 14.13 5.34 1.23
N THR A 128 14.79 5.30 2.38
CA THR A 128 15.30 4.08 3.01
C THR A 128 14.59 3.72 4.30
N GLU A 129 13.80 4.65 4.86
CA GLU A 129 12.97 4.44 6.04
C GLU A 129 11.65 5.18 5.85
N VAL A 130 10.54 4.56 6.28
CA VAL A 130 9.19 5.14 6.22
C VAL A 130 8.39 4.76 7.46
N ASP A 131 7.72 5.75 8.04
CA ASP A 131 6.73 5.56 9.08
C ASP A 131 5.35 5.69 8.44
N LEU A 132 4.47 4.72 8.70
CA LEU A 132 3.13 4.66 8.12
C LEU A 132 2.09 4.42 9.21
N ASP A 133 1.10 5.30 9.29
CA ASP A 133 -0.11 5.10 10.09
C ASP A 133 -0.99 3.98 9.51
N SER A 134 -2.00 3.56 10.27
CA SER A 134 -2.93 2.53 9.83
C SER A 134 -3.65 2.92 8.53
N GLY A 135 -3.53 2.09 7.50
CA GLY A 135 -4.14 2.32 6.19
C GLY A 135 -3.34 3.25 5.26
N GLU A 136 -2.29 3.91 5.76
CA GLU A 136 -1.46 4.85 5.00
C GLU A 136 -0.64 4.13 3.92
N SER A 137 -0.33 4.84 2.85
CA SER A 137 0.57 4.38 1.78
C SER A 137 1.54 5.47 1.38
N ILE A 138 2.78 5.08 1.08
CA ILE A 138 3.81 5.99 0.57
C ILE A 138 4.44 5.41 -0.69
N ALA A 139 4.73 6.28 -1.65
CA ALA A 139 5.51 5.94 -2.82
C ALA A 139 7.01 6.06 -2.52
N VAL A 140 7.75 5.02 -2.87
CA VAL A 140 9.21 4.97 -2.90
C VAL A 140 9.65 4.92 -4.35
N MET A 141 10.69 5.67 -4.68
CA MET A 141 11.24 5.80 -6.02
C MET A 141 12.62 5.15 -6.07
N MET A 142 12.79 4.17 -6.95
CA MET A 142 14.08 3.58 -7.27
C MET A 142 14.63 4.20 -8.54
N VAL A 143 15.88 4.65 -8.52
CA VAL A 143 16.57 5.27 -9.66
C VAL A 143 17.77 4.41 -10.07
N ILE A 144 17.95 4.19 -11.37
CA ILE A 144 19.07 3.44 -11.93
C ILE A 144 19.61 4.19 -13.15
N ASP A 145 20.93 4.38 -13.20
CA ASP A 145 21.64 4.97 -14.34
C ASP A 145 22.20 3.85 -15.23
N LEU A 146 21.76 3.81 -16.49
CA LEU A 146 22.09 2.75 -17.44
C LEU A 146 23.24 3.10 -18.38
N THR A 147 24.02 4.15 -18.11
CA THR A 147 25.13 4.63 -18.97
C THR A 147 26.10 3.53 -19.44
N ASN A 148 26.42 2.56 -18.59
CA ASN A 148 27.39 1.50 -18.88
C ASN A 148 26.77 0.10 -19.04
N PHE A 149 25.44 0.01 -19.19
CA PHE A 149 24.76 -1.27 -19.30
C PHE A 149 24.85 -1.82 -20.72
N SER A 150 25.03 -3.13 -20.82
CA SER A 150 25.08 -3.82 -22.12
C SER A 150 23.68 -4.06 -22.65
N ALA A 151 23.43 -3.68 -23.90
CA ALA A 151 22.18 -3.97 -24.60
C ALA A 151 21.95 -5.49 -24.73
N GLY A 152 20.69 -5.91 -24.63
CA GLY A 152 20.26 -7.31 -24.69
C GLY A 152 20.42 -8.09 -23.38
N GLN A 153 20.95 -7.46 -22.33
CA GLN A 153 21.13 -8.10 -21.02
C GLN A 153 19.91 -7.89 -20.11
N SER A 154 19.75 -8.82 -19.17
CA SER A 154 18.78 -8.72 -18.08
C SER A 154 19.49 -8.71 -16.73
N TYR A 155 18.98 -7.90 -15.82
CA TYR A 155 19.49 -7.77 -14.47
C TYR A 155 18.38 -7.98 -13.45
N SER A 156 18.70 -8.55 -12.30
CA SER A 156 17.75 -8.78 -11.21
C SER A 156 18.28 -8.32 -9.87
N ALA A 157 17.36 -7.85 -9.03
CA ALA A 157 17.62 -7.44 -7.65
C ALA A 157 16.40 -7.75 -6.78
N GLU A 158 16.61 -7.74 -5.47
CA GLU A 158 15.53 -7.80 -4.49
C GLU A 158 15.49 -6.48 -3.73
N ILE A 159 14.33 -5.86 -3.68
CA ILE A 159 14.06 -4.74 -2.78
C ILE A 159 13.55 -5.34 -1.48
N VAL A 160 14.25 -5.09 -0.38
CA VAL A 160 13.96 -5.64 0.93
C VAL A 160 13.18 -4.60 1.73
N ILE A 161 11.99 -4.98 2.18
CA ILE A 161 11.18 -4.25 3.15
C ILE A 161 11.34 -4.97 4.48
N ARG A 162 11.89 -4.28 5.47
CA ARG A 162 12.15 -4.82 6.81
C ARG A 162 11.26 -4.12 7.83
N GLU A 163 10.51 -4.91 8.58
CA GLU A 163 9.83 -4.49 9.80
C GLU A 163 10.44 -5.29 10.96
N LYS A 164 11.18 -4.62 11.86
CA LYS A 164 11.93 -5.30 12.94
C LYS A 164 12.85 -6.40 12.38
N ASP A 165 12.59 -7.66 12.71
CA ASP A 165 13.37 -8.84 12.28
C ASP A 165 12.78 -9.54 11.05
N ILE A 166 11.63 -9.08 10.55
CA ILE A 166 10.93 -9.70 9.43
C ILE A 166 11.35 -9.00 8.14
N ASN A 167 11.83 -9.79 7.18
CA ASN A 167 12.17 -9.32 5.84
C ASN A 167 11.13 -9.82 4.85
N GLN A 168 10.64 -8.90 4.02
CA GLN A 168 9.80 -9.19 2.87
C GLN A 168 10.48 -8.64 1.62
N ASN A 169 10.33 -9.33 0.50
CA ASN A 169 11.03 -8.95 -0.73
C ASN A 169 10.06 -8.52 -1.82
N ILE A 170 10.50 -7.58 -2.64
CA ILE A 170 9.96 -7.31 -3.96
C ILE A 170 11.01 -7.74 -4.98
N CYS A 171 10.63 -8.61 -5.90
CA CYS A 171 11.51 -9.10 -6.95
C CYS A 171 11.55 -8.05 -8.07
N PHE A 172 12.72 -7.59 -8.47
CA PHE A 172 12.90 -6.63 -9.56
C PHE A 172 13.68 -7.25 -10.72
N THR A 173 13.23 -6.98 -11.95
CA THR A 173 13.90 -7.38 -13.18
C THR A 173 13.98 -6.20 -14.15
N LEU A 174 15.19 -5.91 -14.62
CA LEU A 174 15.50 -4.90 -15.62
C LEU A 174 15.94 -5.59 -16.92
N TYR A 175 15.32 -5.22 -18.03
CA TYR A 175 15.75 -5.60 -19.37
C TYR A 175 16.32 -4.37 -20.08
N VAL A 176 17.57 -4.46 -20.52
CA VAL A 176 18.25 -3.37 -21.24
C VAL A 176 18.14 -3.62 -22.73
N GLU A 177 17.38 -2.79 -23.42
CA GLU A 177 17.20 -2.85 -24.87
C GLU A 177 18.30 -2.09 -25.60
N GLY A 178 18.61 -2.56 -26.81
CA GLY A 178 19.53 -1.88 -27.70
C GLY A 178 18.83 -0.83 -28.57
N TYR A 179 19.64 0.07 -29.11
CA TYR A 179 19.18 1.15 -29.99
C TYR A 179 18.87 0.71 -31.44
N SER A 180 18.87 -0.59 -31.74
CA SER A 180 18.58 -1.10 -33.09
C SER A 180 17.13 -0.89 -33.53
N ASN A 181 16.19 -0.71 -32.58
CA ASN A 181 14.75 -0.60 -32.83
C ASN A 181 14.13 0.70 -32.28
N ILE A 182 14.90 1.79 -32.16
CA ILE A 182 14.32 3.06 -31.68
C ILE A 182 13.32 3.60 -32.72
N PRO A 183 12.10 3.99 -32.31
CA PRO A 183 11.21 4.75 -33.18
C PRO A 183 11.85 6.11 -33.50
N VAL A 184 12.14 6.35 -34.78
CA VAL A 184 12.68 7.64 -35.25
C VAL A 184 11.53 8.48 -35.80
N ALA A 185 11.21 9.57 -35.12
CA ALA A 185 10.36 10.62 -35.68
C ALA A 185 11.16 11.36 -36.76
N ARG A 186 10.55 11.54 -37.94
CA ARG A 186 11.09 12.35 -39.04
C ARG A 186 10.19 13.56 -39.24
N PRO A 187 10.51 14.72 -38.64
CA PRO A 187 9.72 15.93 -38.83
C PRO A 187 9.59 16.27 -40.32
N LEU A 188 8.41 16.73 -40.73
CA LEU A 188 8.19 17.17 -42.10
C LEU A 188 8.91 18.50 -42.34
N GLU A 189 9.43 18.69 -43.54
CA GLU A 189 9.96 19.97 -43.97
C GLU A 189 8.82 20.92 -44.37
N GLU A 190 8.14 21.50 -43.36
CA GLU A 190 6.93 22.31 -43.51
C GLU A 190 7.05 23.45 -44.53
N LYS A 191 8.27 23.97 -44.72
CA LYS A 191 8.58 25.02 -45.71
C LYS A 191 8.18 24.64 -47.14
N LYS A 192 8.23 23.35 -47.49
CA LYS A 192 7.78 22.85 -48.80
C LYS A 192 6.25 22.91 -48.98
N TYR A 193 5.51 22.95 -47.88
CA TYR A 193 4.05 22.92 -47.86
C TYR A 193 3.43 24.31 -47.63
N LEU A 194 4.20 25.28 -47.09
CA LEU A 194 3.77 26.68 -46.94
C LEU A 194 3.42 27.36 -48.29
N VAL A 195 3.96 26.88 -49.41
CA VAL A 195 3.67 27.42 -50.75
C VAL A 195 2.30 26.96 -51.30
N HIS A 196 1.65 25.98 -50.67
CA HIS A 196 0.34 25.44 -51.08
C HIS A 196 -0.75 25.60 -50.02
N TRP A 197 -0.43 26.24 -48.90
CA TRP A 197 -1.35 26.40 -47.77
C TRP A 197 -2.21 27.66 -47.93
N GLN A 198 -3.24 27.58 -48.78
CA GLN A 198 -4.25 28.65 -48.95
C GLN A 198 -5.65 28.29 -48.41
N GLY A 199 -5.78 27.28 -47.53
CA GLY A 199 -7.06 27.07 -46.82
C GLY A 199 -7.14 25.79 -46.01
N TRP A 200 -7.89 25.85 -44.91
CA TRP A 200 -8.17 24.72 -44.01
C TRP A 200 -9.03 23.60 -44.65
N GLN A 201 -9.56 23.81 -45.85
CA GLN A 201 -10.43 22.88 -46.57
C GLN A 201 -9.68 21.82 -47.40
N SER A 202 -8.36 21.92 -47.56
CA SER A 202 -7.57 21.01 -48.43
C SER A 202 -6.84 19.89 -47.67
N HIS A 203 -7.27 19.57 -46.44
CA HIS A 203 -6.62 18.54 -45.63
C HIS A 203 -7.03 17.14 -46.11
N PHE A 204 -6.05 16.37 -46.57
CA PHE A 204 -6.12 14.98 -47.04
C PHE A 204 -6.52 14.75 -48.50
N TYR A 205 -5.74 15.26 -49.44
CA TYR A 205 -5.53 14.53 -50.70
C TYR A 205 -4.27 13.67 -50.55
N CYS A 206 -4.46 12.35 -50.46
CA CYS A 206 -3.38 11.40 -50.73
C CYS A 206 -3.02 11.54 -52.21
N GLU A 207 -1.80 11.96 -52.53
CA GLU A 207 -1.30 11.83 -53.89
C GLU A 207 -1.31 10.33 -54.26
N PRO A 208 -1.97 9.92 -55.35
CA PRO A 208 -1.88 8.54 -55.80
C PRO A 208 -0.44 8.28 -56.24
N VAL A 209 0.14 7.18 -55.74
CA VAL A 209 1.47 6.71 -56.12
C VAL A 209 1.55 6.66 -57.64
N LYS A 210 2.44 7.47 -58.24
CA LYS A 210 2.71 7.41 -59.68
C LYS A 210 3.16 6.00 -60.03
N LYS A 211 2.31 5.23 -60.70
CA LYS A 211 2.74 3.99 -61.35
C LYS A 211 3.76 4.36 -62.42
N VAL A 212 5.01 3.96 -62.22
CA VAL A 212 6.01 3.97 -63.29
C VAL A 212 5.51 2.95 -64.31
N ILE A 213 5.06 3.45 -65.46
CA ILE A 213 4.76 2.60 -66.62
C ILE A 213 6.11 2.40 -67.32
N ASP A 214 6.69 1.22 -67.15
CA ASP A 214 7.82 0.77 -67.97
C ASP A 214 7.35 0.67 -69.42
N VAL A 215 7.70 1.66 -70.23
CA VAL A 215 7.56 1.58 -71.68
C VAL A 215 8.73 0.75 -72.18
N LYS A 216 8.44 -0.50 -72.54
CA LYS A 216 9.35 -1.34 -73.32
C LYS A 216 9.54 -0.75 -74.72
N THR A 217 10.80 -0.56 -75.10
CA THR A 217 11.27 -0.54 -76.49
C THR A 217 12.51 -1.39 -76.57
#